data_AF-E2EZ01-F1
#
_entry.id   AF-E2EZ01-F1
#
_cell.length_a   1.000
_cell.length_b   1.000
_cell.length_c   1.000
_cell.angle_alpha   90.00
_cell.angle_beta   90.00
_cell.angle_gamma   90.00
#
_symmetry.space_group_name_H-M   'P 1'
#
loop_
_entity.id
_entity.type
_entity.pdbx_description
1 polymer ?
#
loop_
_entity_poly.entity_id
_entity_poly.type
_entity_poly.pdbx_seq_one_letter_code
_entity_poly.pdbx_strand_id
1 'polypeptide(L)'
;AWSENAMELYADLNDQELGTHLKKFMLHNQPVLFFPLLAIARLSWCAYSLWFALSNGQLGDSKKMYVPIQPIEPLCLFIHWIIYFYISFTLPSTWGLSILYMFVSQVTCGILLASVFTLNHNGMRIVTKEEASAMDFYTLQAETGRDVHPSYFMTWFCGGLNYQVEHHLFPTIPRHNFQHINNRVRQLLQKYDVTYHVTGFIEGTMEVLDRLDRVSKSIEK
;
A
#
# COMPACT_ATOMS: atom_id res chain seq x y z
N ALA A 1 6.15 -0.33 -10.20
CA ALA A 1 6.33 1.03 -10.75
C ALA A 1 4.96 1.69 -10.85
N TRP A 2 4.65 2.57 -9.91
CA TRP A 2 3.45 3.41 -9.95
C TRP A 2 3.74 4.55 -10.95
N SER A 3 2.84 4.80 -11.90
CA SER A 3 2.98 5.98 -12.76
C SER A 3 2.68 7.23 -11.95
N GLU A 4 3.32 8.35 -12.28
CA GLU A 4 3.02 9.65 -11.68
C GLU A 4 1.52 9.99 -11.77
N ASN A 5 0.87 9.57 -12.86
CA ASN A 5 -0.58 9.71 -13.08
C ASN A 5 -1.43 8.92 -12.07
N ALA A 6 -0.92 7.82 -11.51
CA ALA A 6 -1.65 7.06 -10.48
C ALA A 6 -1.63 7.76 -9.12
N MET A 7 -0.60 8.59 -8.84
CA MET A 7 -0.57 9.43 -7.64
C MET A 7 -1.60 10.57 -7.70
N GLU A 8 -1.87 11.11 -8.90
CA GLU A 8 -2.90 12.14 -9.08
C GLU A 8 -4.30 11.64 -8.70
N LEU A 9 -4.61 10.36 -8.97
CA LEU A 9 -5.93 9.76 -8.70
C LEU A 9 -6.30 9.73 -7.20
N TYR A 10 -5.30 9.74 -6.31
CA TYR A 10 -5.50 9.70 -4.85
C TYR A 10 -5.33 11.07 -4.18
N ALA A 11 -4.80 12.06 -4.89
CA ALA A 11 -4.59 13.42 -4.39
C ALA A 11 -5.81 14.34 -4.58
N ASP A 12 -6.81 13.92 -5.35
CA ASP A 12 -7.92 14.76 -5.82
C ASP A 12 -9.19 14.70 -4.93
N LEU A 13 -9.10 14.23 -3.68
CA LEU A 13 -10.22 14.42 -2.75
C LEU A 13 -10.26 15.90 -2.35
N ASN A 14 -11.26 16.61 -2.87
CA ASN A 14 -11.50 17.99 -2.50
C ASN A 14 -11.84 18.04 -0.99
N ASP A 15 -10.91 18.57 -0.22
CA ASP A 15 -10.88 18.62 1.25
C ASP A 15 -12.13 19.28 1.90
N GLN A 16 -13.01 19.83 1.07
CA GLN A 16 -14.27 20.49 1.42
C GLN A 16 -15.45 19.53 1.64
N GLU A 17 -15.43 18.31 1.10
CA GLU A 17 -16.57 17.37 1.22
C GLU A 17 -16.68 16.71 2.60
N LEU A 18 -15.58 16.62 3.34
CA LEU A 18 -15.56 15.98 4.66
C LEU A 18 -15.95 17.00 5.74
N GLY A 19 -17.09 16.78 6.41
CA GLY A 19 -17.57 17.68 7.47
C GLY A 19 -16.49 17.99 8.50
N THR A 20 -16.34 19.27 8.87
CA THR A 20 -15.22 19.80 9.67
C THR A 20 -14.95 19.02 10.96
N HIS A 21 -15.99 18.49 11.60
CA HIS A 21 -15.88 17.67 12.80
C HIS A 21 -15.27 16.28 12.54
N LEU A 22 -15.71 15.60 11.48
CA LEU A 22 -15.17 14.29 11.09
C LEU A 22 -13.71 14.42 10.65
N LYS A 23 -13.39 15.45 9.86
CA LYS A 23 -12.00 15.76 9.47
C LYS A 23 -11.10 15.93 10.69
N LYS A 24 -11.51 16.78 11.64
CA LYS A 24 -10.76 16.98 12.89
C LYS A 24 -10.62 15.70 13.69
N PHE A 25 -11.68 14.91 13.83
CA PHE A 25 -11.65 13.62 14.51
C PHE A 25 -10.65 12.65 13.86
N MET A 26 -10.74 12.46 12.55
CA MET A 26 -9.84 11.57 11.81
C MET A 26 -8.40 12.02 11.95
N LEU A 27 -8.13 13.32 11.82
CA LEU A 27 -6.79 13.89 11.91
C LEU A 27 -6.17 13.81 13.31
N HIS A 28 -6.95 13.93 14.39
CA HIS A 28 -6.41 13.74 15.74
C HIS A 28 -6.17 12.27 16.09
N ASN A 29 -7.00 11.37 15.55
CA ASN A 29 -6.97 9.95 15.90
C ASN A 29 -6.26 9.06 14.88
N GLN A 30 -5.52 9.64 13.91
CA GLN A 30 -4.85 8.91 12.83
C GLN A 30 -4.00 7.71 13.30
N PRO A 31 -3.20 7.81 14.39
CA PRO A 31 -2.39 6.67 14.84
C PRO A 31 -3.24 5.46 15.25
N VAL A 32 -4.38 5.72 15.90
CA VAL A 32 -5.32 4.68 16.35
C VAL A 32 -6.14 4.15 15.19
N LEU A 33 -6.54 5.03 14.27
CA LEU A 33 -7.38 4.70 13.13
C LEU A 33 -6.63 4.01 11.99
N PHE A 34 -5.30 4.07 11.96
CA PHE A 34 -4.47 3.57 10.86
C PHE A 34 -4.79 2.12 10.48
N PHE A 35 -4.63 1.18 11.41
CA PHE A 35 -4.91 -0.23 11.14
C PHE A 35 -6.40 -0.55 10.96
N PRO A 36 -7.33 -0.02 11.77
CA PRO A 36 -8.77 -0.21 11.55
C PRO A 36 -9.25 0.26 10.18
N LEU A 37 -8.81 1.44 9.72
CA LEU A 37 -9.20 1.95 8.40
C LEU A 37 -8.64 1.08 7.29
N LEU A 38 -7.38 0.66 7.39
CA LEU A 38 -6.75 -0.19 6.38
C LEU A 38 -7.30 -1.62 6.35
N ALA A 39 -7.73 -2.14 7.50
CA ALA A 39 -8.43 -3.43 7.58
C ALA A 39 -9.72 -3.42 6.74
N ILE A 40 -10.44 -2.29 6.75
CA ILE A 40 -11.69 -2.12 6.00
C ILE A 40 -11.41 -1.67 4.55
N ALA A 41 -10.31 -0.97 4.28
CA ALA A 41 -9.90 -0.58 2.92
C ALA A 41 -9.77 -1.78 1.97
N ARG A 42 -9.48 -2.98 2.50
CA ARG A 42 -9.51 -4.22 1.71
C ARG A 42 -10.88 -4.45 1.04
N LEU A 43 -11.99 -4.10 1.69
CA LEU A 43 -13.32 -4.23 1.12
C LEU A 43 -13.55 -3.24 -0.03
N SER A 44 -13.02 -2.02 0.07
CA SER A 44 -13.12 -1.04 -1.02
C SER A 44 -12.29 -1.49 -2.23
N TRP A 45 -11.05 -1.98 -2.03
CA TRP A 45 -10.24 -2.54 -3.12
C TRP A 45 -10.90 -3.73 -3.81
N CYS A 46 -11.60 -4.56 -3.04
CA CYS A 46 -12.47 -5.63 -3.53
C CYS A 46 -13.51 -5.12 -4.52
N ALA A 47 -14.26 -4.10 -4.10
CA ALA A 47 -15.31 -3.50 -4.90
C ALA A 47 -14.74 -2.81 -6.14
N TYR A 48 -13.62 -2.08 -6.02
CA TYR A 48 -12.95 -1.43 -7.15
C TYR A 48 -12.38 -2.45 -8.14
N SER A 49 -11.86 -3.58 -7.69
CA SER A 49 -11.40 -4.65 -8.58
C SER A 49 -12.53 -5.22 -9.41
N LEU A 50 -13.70 -5.45 -8.79
CA LEU A 50 -14.91 -5.88 -9.50
C LEU A 50 -15.40 -4.79 -10.46
N TRP A 51 -15.47 -3.54 -10.02
CA TRP A 51 -15.86 -2.42 -10.87
C TRP A 51 -14.96 -2.34 -12.09
N PHE A 52 -13.63 -2.28 -11.90
CA PHE A 52 -12.65 -2.21 -12.97
C PHE A 52 -12.79 -3.36 -13.97
N ALA A 53 -13.01 -4.58 -13.48
CA ALA A 53 -13.23 -5.74 -14.33
C ALA A 53 -14.53 -5.63 -15.14
N LEU A 54 -15.62 -5.18 -14.51
CA LEU A 54 -16.92 -5.03 -15.18
C LEU A 54 -16.96 -3.85 -16.15
N SER A 55 -16.14 -2.82 -15.92
CA SER A 55 -15.99 -1.67 -16.80
C SER A 55 -14.95 -1.86 -17.90
N ASN A 56 -14.44 -3.08 -18.09
CA ASN A 56 -13.42 -3.41 -19.08
C ASN A 56 -12.17 -2.51 -18.98
N GLY A 57 -11.71 -2.28 -17.74
CA GLY A 57 -10.51 -1.51 -17.46
C GLY A 57 -10.68 0.00 -17.45
N GLN A 58 -11.92 0.48 -17.29
CA GLN A 58 -12.23 1.91 -17.23
C GLN A 58 -12.57 2.31 -15.78
N LEU A 59 -11.76 3.16 -15.17
CA LEU A 59 -12.04 3.78 -13.87
C LEU A 59 -11.79 5.29 -13.97
N GLY A 60 -12.69 6.09 -13.40
CA GLY A 60 -12.58 7.56 -13.44
C GLY A 60 -12.80 8.13 -14.85
N ASP A 61 -11.99 9.14 -15.22
CA ASP A 61 -12.01 9.72 -16.58
C ASP A 61 -11.39 8.74 -17.58
N SER A 62 -12.24 7.99 -18.28
CA SER A 62 -11.85 6.98 -19.27
C SER A 62 -11.01 7.52 -20.44
N LYS A 63 -10.93 8.85 -20.61
CA LYS A 63 -10.02 9.48 -21.59
C LYS A 63 -8.55 9.49 -21.13
N LYS A 64 -8.30 9.40 -19.82
CA LYS A 64 -6.96 9.46 -19.22
C LYS A 64 -6.39 8.08 -18.89
N MET A 65 -7.25 7.09 -18.66
CA MET A 65 -6.83 5.74 -18.29
C MET A 65 -7.74 4.68 -18.91
N TYR A 66 -7.22 4.00 -19.93
CA TYR A 66 -7.83 2.82 -20.52
C TYR A 66 -6.79 1.69 -20.58
N VAL A 67 -7.06 0.63 -19.83
CA VAL A 67 -6.21 -0.58 -19.80
C VAL A 67 -7.11 -1.76 -20.13
N PRO A 68 -7.19 -2.20 -21.41
CA PRO A 68 -8.10 -3.28 -21.78
C PRO A 68 -7.75 -4.54 -21.00
N ILE A 69 -8.72 -5.05 -20.24
CA ILE A 69 -8.54 -6.27 -19.46
C ILE A 69 -8.66 -7.48 -20.39
N GLN A 70 -7.82 -8.49 -20.15
CA GLN A 70 -7.95 -9.74 -20.88
C GLN A 70 -9.13 -10.56 -20.31
N PRO A 71 -9.88 -11.32 -21.12
CA PRO A 71 -11.02 -12.12 -20.63
C PRO A 71 -10.68 -13.11 -19.51
N ILE A 72 -9.40 -13.51 -19.40
CA ILE A 72 -8.92 -14.38 -18.32
C ILE A 72 -8.98 -13.70 -16.94
N GLU A 73 -8.81 -12.38 -16.88
CA GLU A 73 -8.84 -11.63 -15.62
C GLU A 73 -10.23 -11.66 -14.93
N PRO A 74 -11.34 -11.27 -15.59
CA PRO A 74 -12.66 -11.38 -15.00
C PRO A 74 -13.09 -12.83 -14.78
N LEU A 75 -12.63 -13.78 -15.60
CA LEU A 75 -12.88 -15.21 -15.38
C LEU A 75 -12.22 -15.70 -14.08
N CYS A 76 -10.94 -15.39 -13.87
CA CYS A 76 -10.23 -15.73 -12.64
C CYS A 76 -10.87 -15.05 -11.42
N LEU A 77 -11.28 -13.79 -11.56
CA LEU A 77 -11.97 -13.06 -10.49
C LEU A 77 -13.33 -13.70 -10.15
N PHE A 78 -14.10 -14.08 -11.16
CA PHE A 78 -15.37 -14.79 -10.98
C PHE A 78 -15.17 -16.13 -10.27
N ILE A 79 -14.22 -16.95 -10.74
CA ILE A 79 -13.87 -18.24 -10.11
C ILE A 79 -13.45 -18.03 -8.66
N HIS A 80 -12.61 -17.03 -8.37
CA HIS A 80 -12.18 -16.70 -7.01
C HIS A 80 -13.39 -16.43 -6.09
N TRP A 81 -14.32 -15.58 -6.50
CA TRP A 81 -15.50 -15.25 -5.69
C TRP A 81 -16.42 -16.44 -5.49
N ILE A 82 -16.66 -17.25 -6.52
CA ILE A 82 -17.46 -18.47 -6.41
C ILE A 82 -16.83 -19.44 -5.40
N ILE A 83 -15.52 -19.70 -5.50
CA ILE A 83 -14.82 -20.58 -4.56
C ILE A 83 -14.86 -20.00 -3.14
N TYR A 84 -14.62 -18.70 -2.99
CA TYR A 84 -14.65 -18.02 -1.70
C TYR A 84 -16.03 -18.11 -1.03
N PHE A 85 -17.12 -17.79 -1.75
CA PHE A 85 -18.47 -17.88 -1.21
C PHE A 85 -18.88 -19.32 -0.95
N TYR A 86 -18.54 -20.25 -1.84
CA TYR A 86 -18.78 -21.67 -1.64
C TYR A 86 -18.14 -22.14 -0.33
N ILE A 87 -16.85 -21.90 -0.12
CA ILE A 87 -16.14 -22.26 1.12
C ILE A 87 -16.78 -21.57 2.34
N SER A 88 -17.10 -20.27 2.22
CA SER A 88 -17.67 -19.47 3.32
C SER A 88 -19.04 -19.97 3.79
N PHE A 89 -19.83 -20.57 2.91
CA PHE A 89 -21.20 -21.04 3.23
C PHE A 89 -21.32 -22.56 3.36
N THR A 90 -20.30 -23.33 3.01
CA THR A 90 -20.33 -24.81 3.11
C THR A 90 -19.50 -25.38 4.26
N LEU A 91 -18.40 -24.73 4.66
CA LEU A 91 -17.61 -25.20 5.80
C LEU A 91 -18.22 -24.81 7.15
N PRO A 92 -18.69 -23.56 7.38
CA PRO A 92 -19.31 -23.20 8.64
C PRO A 92 -20.71 -23.82 8.78
N SER A 93 -21.03 -24.27 9.99
CA SER A 93 -22.31 -24.96 10.26
C SER A 93 -23.53 -24.05 10.35
N THR A 94 -23.31 -22.73 10.49
CA THR A 94 -24.40 -21.74 10.62
C THR A 94 -24.08 -20.49 9.81
N TRP A 95 -25.14 -19.76 9.42
CA TRP A 95 -25.00 -18.50 8.69
C TRP A 95 -24.26 -17.43 9.49
N GLY A 96 -24.40 -17.42 10.82
CA GLY A 96 -23.65 -16.53 11.70
C GLY A 96 -22.14 -16.78 11.63
N LEU A 97 -21.73 -18.05 11.62
CA LEU A 97 -20.31 -18.41 11.45
C LEU A 97 -19.80 -18.11 10.04
N SER A 98 -20.64 -18.25 9.00
CA SER A 98 -20.29 -17.84 7.63
C SER A 98 -19.98 -16.35 7.53
N ILE A 99 -20.85 -15.50 8.08
CA ILE A 99 -20.63 -14.04 8.09
C ILE A 99 -19.39 -13.68 8.90
N LEU A 100 -19.20 -14.32 10.06
CA LEU A 100 -18.01 -14.10 10.89
C LEU A 100 -16.73 -14.50 10.17
N TYR A 101 -16.71 -15.67 9.51
CA TYR A 101 -15.59 -16.12 8.70
C TYR A 101 -15.24 -15.11 7.61
N MET A 102 -16.25 -14.64 6.87
CA MET A 102 -16.04 -13.64 5.83
C MET A 102 -15.47 -12.33 6.40
N PHE A 103 -16.03 -11.84 7.50
CA PHE A 103 -15.55 -10.62 8.14
C PHE A 103 -14.09 -10.76 8.61
N VAL A 104 -13.78 -11.80 9.36
CA VAL A 104 -12.43 -12.05 9.90
C VAL A 104 -11.41 -12.26 8.78
N SER A 105 -11.75 -13.00 7.73
CA SER A 105 -10.85 -13.24 6.60
C SER A 105 -10.51 -11.96 5.84
N GLN A 106 -11.50 -11.09 5.58
CA GLN A 106 -11.27 -9.81 4.90
C GLN A 106 -10.48 -8.83 5.77
N VAL A 107 -10.83 -8.71 7.06
CA VAL A 107 -10.13 -7.85 8.03
C VAL A 107 -8.68 -8.31 8.20
N THR A 108 -8.45 -9.61 8.37
CA THR A 108 -7.10 -10.17 8.51
C THR A 108 -6.28 -9.94 7.24
N CYS A 109 -6.87 -10.16 6.07
CA CYS A 109 -6.22 -9.86 4.79
C CYS A 109 -5.87 -8.37 4.68
N GLY A 110 -6.78 -7.47 5.07
CA GLY A 110 -6.54 -6.03 5.08
C GLY A 110 -5.40 -5.62 6.02
N ILE A 111 -5.36 -6.15 7.25
CA ILE A 111 -4.27 -5.88 8.21
C ILE A 111 -2.93 -6.40 7.68
N LEU A 112 -2.88 -7.62 7.14
CA LEU A 112 -1.63 -8.16 6.59
C LEU A 112 -1.14 -7.33 5.40
N LEU A 113 -2.05 -6.97 4.49
CA LEU A 113 -1.73 -6.17 3.32
C LEU A 113 -1.26 -4.76 3.72
N ALA A 114 -1.93 -4.14 4.68
CA ALA A 114 -1.53 -2.88 5.30
C ALA A 114 -0.12 -2.97 5.87
N SER A 115 0.14 -4.00 6.67
CA SER A 115 1.42 -4.16 7.37
C SER A 115 2.57 -4.42 6.40
N VAL A 116 2.35 -5.01 5.23
CA VAL A 116 3.42 -5.21 4.24
C VAL A 116 3.61 -4.00 3.33
N PHE A 117 2.54 -3.43 2.77
CA PHE A 117 2.66 -2.34 1.80
C PHE A 117 3.02 -1.01 2.43
N THR A 118 2.40 -0.66 3.55
CA THR A 118 2.51 0.70 4.09
C THR A 118 3.88 0.97 4.70
N LEU A 119 4.54 -0.05 5.25
CA LEU A 119 5.84 0.12 5.91
C LEU A 119 6.90 0.74 5.01
N ASN A 120 6.88 0.38 3.74
CA ASN A 120 7.94 0.74 2.82
C ASN A 120 7.93 2.21 2.37
N HIS A 121 6.87 2.97 2.63
CA HIS A 121 6.76 4.37 2.17
C HIS A 121 6.01 5.28 3.14
N ASN A 122 5.10 4.76 3.98
CA ASN A 122 4.48 5.57 5.01
C ASN A 122 5.52 5.98 6.04
N GLY A 123 5.32 7.14 6.67
CA GLY A 123 6.23 7.64 7.69
C GLY A 123 7.53 8.26 7.15
N MET A 124 7.79 8.19 5.84
CA MET A 124 8.98 8.73 5.18
C MET A 124 8.83 10.22 4.84
N ARG A 125 9.91 10.81 4.28
CA ARG A 125 9.91 12.20 3.82
C ARG A 125 8.81 12.39 2.77
N ILE A 126 7.94 13.38 3.01
CA ILE A 126 6.97 13.86 2.03
C ILE A 126 7.61 15.08 1.38
N VAL A 127 7.79 15.04 0.07
CA VAL A 127 8.36 16.14 -0.71
C VAL A 127 7.24 16.87 -1.46
N THR A 128 7.38 18.18 -1.63
CA THR A 128 6.45 18.94 -2.49
C THR A 128 6.69 18.63 -3.97
N LYS A 129 5.78 19.03 -4.85
CA LYS A 129 5.95 18.86 -6.30
C LYS A 129 7.19 19.58 -6.82
N GLU A 130 7.48 20.75 -6.27
CA GLU A 130 8.64 21.57 -6.61
C GLU A 130 9.94 20.90 -6.15
N GLU A 131 9.98 20.37 -4.92
CA GLU A 131 11.12 19.61 -4.41
C GLU A 131 11.37 18.35 -5.24
N ALA A 132 10.32 17.57 -5.51
CA ALA A 132 10.42 16.35 -6.29
C ALA A 132 10.95 16.62 -7.71
N SER A 133 10.56 17.74 -8.32
CA SER A 133 11.03 18.14 -9.66
C SER A 133 12.50 18.58 -9.67
N ALA A 134 13.04 18.98 -8.51
CA ALA A 134 14.45 19.36 -8.35
C ALA A 134 15.36 18.19 -7.95
N MET A 135 14.78 17.09 -7.46
CA MET A 135 15.52 15.88 -7.08
C MET A 135 15.75 14.97 -8.29
N ASP A 136 16.88 14.28 -8.32
CA ASP A 136 17.04 13.18 -9.28
C ASP A 136 16.18 11.98 -8.86
N PHE A 137 15.83 11.16 -9.86
CA PHE A 137 14.97 10.00 -9.66
C PHE A 137 15.48 9.05 -8.56
N TYR A 138 16.79 8.79 -8.48
CA TYR A 138 17.33 7.79 -7.55
C TYR A 138 17.23 8.28 -6.11
N THR A 139 17.60 9.54 -5.87
CA THR A 139 17.48 10.19 -4.56
C THR A 139 16.01 10.26 -4.13
N LEU A 140 15.11 10.63 -5.04
CA LEU A 140 13.68 10.68 -4.75
C LEU A 140 13.15 9.31 -4.29
N GLN A 141 13.44 8.23 -5.02
CA GLN A 141 12.96 6.89 -4.65
C GLN A 141 13.58 6.38 -3.34
N ALA A 142 14.85 6.69 -3.09
CA ALA A 142 15.55 6.25 -1.89
C ALA A 142 15.12 7.00 -0.61
N GLU A 143 14.89 8.32 -0.69
CA GLU A 143 14.55 9.14 0.48
C GLU A 143 13.06 9.12 0.85
N THR A 144 12.19 8.85 -0.12
CA THR A 144 10.73 8.75 0.09
C THR A 144 10.28 7.32 0.37
N GLY A 145 11.17 6.35 0.25
CA GLY A 145 10.94 4.94 0.56
C GLY A 145 11.88 4.42 1.66
N ARG A 146 11.64 3.20 2.10
CA ARG A 146 12.51 2.45 3.01
C ARG A 146 12.42 0.96 2.71
N ASP A 147 13.44 0.23 3.14
CA ASP A 147 13.44 -1.22 3.14
C ASP A 147 13.19 -1.79 4.54
N VAL A 148 12.70 -3.03 4.56
CA VAL A 148 12.58 -3.83 5.79
C VAL A 148 13.68 -4.87 5.79
N HIS A 149 14.35 -5.03 6.95
CA HIS A 149 15.49 -5.92 7.11
C HIS A 149 15.23 -7.30 6.48
N PRO A 150 16.05 -7.70 5.50
CA PRO A 150 15.84 -8.96 4.82
C PRO A 150 16.23 -10.12 5.73
N SER A 151 15.33 -11.09 5.82
CA SER A 151 15.57 -12.43 6.33
C SER A 151 14.74 -13.41 5.50
N TYR A 152 15.07 -14.69 5.51
CA TYR A 152 14.29 -15.68 4.77
C TYR A 152 12.78 -15.58 5.06
N PHE A 153 12.44 -15.43 6.35
CA PHE A 153 11.06 -15.27 6.78
C PHE A 153 10.45 -13.93 6.34
N MET A 154 11.14 -12.80 6.53
CA MET A 154 10.62 -11.48 6.13
C MET A 154 10.45 -11.36 4.61
N THR A 155 11.37 -11.91 3.83
CA THR A 155 11.27 -11.91 2.37
C THR A 155 10.10 -12.75 1.88
N TRP A 156 9.85 -13.90 2.50
CA TRP A 156 8.65 -14.70 2.23
C TRP A 156 7.37 -13.97 2.65
N PHE A 157 7.33 -13.47 3.90
CA PHE A 157 6.16 -12.81 4.48
C PHE A 157 5.75 -11.56 3.70
N CYS A 158 6.72 -10.72 3.32
CA CYS A 158 6.50 -9.52 2.51
C CYS A 158 6.37 -9.83 1.01
N GLY A 159 6.53 -11.08 0.57
CA GLY A 159 6.52 -11.44 -0.86
C GLY A 159 7.57 -10.69 -1.69
N GLY A 160 8.74 -10.43 -1.11
CA GLY A 160 9.83 -9.64 -1.71
C GLY A 160 9.61 -8.13 -1.72
N LEU A 161 8.51 -7.62 -1.12
CA LEU A 161 8.27 -6.18 -1.02
C LEU A 161 9.15 -5.51 0.02
N ASN A 162 9.85 -6.25 0.89
CA ASN A 162 10.81 -5.68 1.85
C ASN A 162 12.00 -4.96 1.19
N TYR A 163 12.12 -5.03 -0.14
CA TYR A 163 13.11 -4.40 -1.01
C TYR A 163 12.45 -3.31 -1.87
N GLN A 164 11.87 -2.29 -1.22
CA GLN A 164 11.15 -1.21 -1.87
C GLN A 164 12.07 -0.36 -2.73
N VAL A 165 13.24 0.01 -2.20
CA VAL A 165 14.18 0.87 -2.90
C VAL A 165 14.64 0.17 -4.18
N GLU A 166 15.02 -1.12 -4.11
CA GLU A 166 15.36 -1.88 -5.31
C GLU A 166 14.19 -2.01 -6.28
N HIS A 167 12.97 -2.24 -5.77
CA HIS A 167 11.78 -2.35 -6.61
C HIS A 167 11.53 -1.08 -7.42
N HIS A 168 11.73 0.08 -6.81
CA HIS A 168 11.50 1.37 -7.45
C HIS A 168 12.64 1.77 -8.38
N LEU A 169 13.90 1.48 -8.01
CA LEU A 169 15.05 1.76 -8.86
C LEU A 169 15.14 0.80 -10.06
N PHE A 170 14.74 -0.46 -9.89
CA PHE A 170 14.88 -1.51 -10.90
C PHE A 170 13.61 -2.36 -11.03
N PRO A 171 12.47 -1.78 -11.47
CA PRO A 171 11.17 -2.47 -11.47
C PRO A 171 11.09 -3.66 -12.42
N THR A 172 12.02 -3.78 -13.37
CA THR A 172 12.11 -4.89 -14.34
C THR A 172 12.87 -6.10 -13.78
N ILE A 173 13.61 -5.94 -12.69
CA ILE A 173 14.33 -7.04 -12.06
C ILE A 173 13.32 -7.93 -11.31
N PRO A 174 13.35 -9.26 -11.51
CA PRO A 174 12.50 -10.16 -10.74
C PRO A 174 12.78 -10.06 -9.23
N ARG A 175 11.72 -10.03 -8.42
CA ARG A 175 11.81 -9.81 -6.95
C ARG A 175 12.79 -10.72 -6.22
N HIS A 176 12.93 -11.97 -6.66
CA HIS A 176 13.88 -12.93 -6.05
C HIS A 176 15.36 -12.53 -6.22
N ASN A 177 15.67 -11.59 -7.11
CA ASN A 177 17.02 -11.08 -7.35
C ASN A 177 17.35 -9.83 -6.53
N PHE A 178 16.39 -9.21 -5.84
CA PHE A 178 16.65 -7.98 -5.08
C PHE A 178 17.68 -8.19 -3.97
N GLN A 179 17.67 -9.35 -3.31
CA GLN A 179 18.68 -9.73 -2.33
C GLN A 179 20.13 -9.69 -2.88
N HIS A 180 20.32 -9.90 -4.19
CA HIS A 180 21.65 -9.92 -4.82
C HIS A 180 22.15 -8.53 -5.18
N ILE A 181 21.25 -7.56 -5.35
CA ILE A 181 21.59 -6.18 -5.72
C ILE A 181 21.53 -5.20 -4.55
N ASN A 182 20.79 -5.52 -3.49
CA ASN A 182 20.54 -4.62 -2.36
C ASN A 182 21.82 -4.02 -1.75
N ASN A 183 22.84 -4.85 -1.50
CA ASN A 183 24.13 -4.36 -1.01
C ASN A 183 24.83 -3.41 -1.99
N ARG A 184 24.70 -3.63 -3.30
CA ARG A 184 25.29 -2.77 -4.34
C ARG A 184 24.54 -1.44 -4.42
N VAL A 185 23.21 -1.48 -4.33
CA VAL A 185 22.35 -0.29 -4.28
C VAL A 185 22.69 0.55 -3.06
N ARG A 186 22.77 -0.06 -1.88
CA ARG A 186 23.16 0.62 -0.63
C ARG A 186 24.53 1.29 -0.73
N GLN A 187 25.53 0.58 -1.24
CA GLN A 187 26.88 1.14 -1.45
C GLN A 187 26.88 2.29 -2.44
N LEU A 188 26.08 2.20 -3.51
CA LEU A 188 25.94 3.25 -4.50
C LEU A 188 25.32 4.51 -3.89
N LEU A 189 24.20 4.37 -3.18
CA LEU A 189 23.54 5.50 -2.52
C LEU A 189 24.45 6.16 -1.48
N GLN A 190 25.15 5.36 -0.68
CA GLN A 190 26.12 5.86 0.29
C GLN A 190 27.28 6.63 -0.38
N LYS A 191 27.75 6.20 -1.55
CA LYS A 191 28.81 6.90 -2.30
C LYS A 191 28.40 8.33 -2.72
N TYR A 192 27.10 8.57 -2.91
CA TYR A 192 26.55 9.86 -3.31
C TYR A 192 25.85 10.59 -2.16
N ASP A 193 26.12 10.20 -0.91
CA ASP A 193 25.54 10.79 0.30
C ASP A 193 23.99 10.78 0.31
N VAL A 194 23.38 9.81 -0.38
CA VAL A 194 21.92 9.60 -0.40
C VAL A 194 21.52 8.68 0.75
N THR A 195 20.52 9.10 1.52
CA THR A 195 20.03 8.33 2.66
C THR A 195 19.35 7.05 2.17
N TYR A 196 19.76 5.92 2.74
CA TYR A 196 19.16 4.61 2.48
C TYR A 196 18.66 4.02 3.81
N HIS A 197 17.35 4.16 4.04
CA HIS A 197 16.72 3.77 5.30
C HIS A 197 16.32 2.29 5.29
N VAL A 198 16.75 1.56 6.34
CA VAL A 198 16.36 0.17 6.57
C VAL A 198 15.93 0.03 8.01
N THR A 199 14.79 -0.63 8.24
CA THR A 199 14.21 -0.81 9.57
C THR A 199 13.75 -2.25 9.79
N GLY A 200 13.54 -2.64 11.04
CA GLY A 200 12.87 -3.90 11.35
C GLY A 200 11.36 -3.77 11.11
N PHE A 201 10.64 -4.88 11.02
CA PHE A 201 9.20 -4.84 10.70
C PHE A 201 8.39 -4.13 11.80
N ILE A 202 8.70 -4.42 13.07
CA ILE A 202 8.02 -3.82 14.22
C ILE A 202 8.47 -2.37 14.38
N GLU A 203 9.78 -2.12 14.31
CA GLU A 203 10.37 -0.79 14.39
C GLU A 203 9.80 0.14 13.30
N GLY A 204 9.72 -0.34 12.06
CA GLY A 204 9.11 0.39 10.95
C GLY A 204 7.64 0.69 11.18
N THR A 205 6.89 -0.25 11.77
CA THR A 205 5.49 -0.03 12.16
C THR A 205 5.39 1.10 13.19
N MET A 206 6.25 1.08 14.20
CA MET A 206 6.30 2.13 15.21
C MET A 206 6.70 3.47 14.60
N GLU A 207 7.67 3.51 13.69
CA GLU A 207 8.06 4.75 13.00
C GLU A 207 6.89 5.37 12.21
N VAL A 208 6.04 4.55 11.59
CA VAL A 208 4.81 5.00 10.91
C VAL A 208 3.83 5.60 11.92
N LEU A 209 3.53 4.88 13.00
CA LEU A 209 2.59 5.33 14.04
C LEU A 209 3.08 6.61 14.72
N ASP A 210 4.38 6.69 15.03
CA ASP A 210 5.02 7.87 15.61
C ASP A 210 4.97 9.07 14.67
N ARG A 211 5.11 8.85 13.35
CA ARG A 211 4.93 9.94 12.37
C ARG A 211 3.49 10.44 12.37
N LEU A 212 2.50 9.54 12.37
CA LEU A 212 1.08 9.91 12.43
C LEU A 212 0.77 10.67 13.72
N ASP A 213 1.36 10.28 14.85
CA ASP A 213 1.18 10.95 16.15
C ASP A 213 1.82 12.34 16.17
N ARG A 214 3.00 12.51 15.58
CA ARG A 214 3.61 13.85 15.42
C ARG A 214 2.75 14.77 14.55
N VAL A 215 2.17 14.23 13.47
CA VAL A 215 1.27 15.00 12.59
C VAL A 215 -0.02 15.37 13.32
N SER A 216 -0.65 14.42 14.04
CA SER A 216 -1.86 14.72 14.81
C SER A 216 -1.63 15.83 15.84
N LYS A 217 -0.52 15.80 16.57
CA LYS A 217 -0.12 16.83 17.54
C LYS A 217 0.22 18.19 16.90
N SER A 218 0.66 18.22 15.65
CA SER A 218 0.96 19.49 14.97
C SER A 218 -0.29 20.30 14.60
N ILE A 219 -1.46 19.66 14.55
CA ILE A 219 -2.74 20.30 14.20
C ILE A 219 -3.32 21.08 15.41
N GLU A 220 -2.86 20.77 16.62
CA GLU A 220 -3.26 21.47 17.85
C GLU A 220 -2.54 22.82 18.05
N LYS A 221 -1.51 23.11 17.24
CA LYS A 221 -0.74 24.37 17.27
C LYS A 221 -1.21 25.33 16.19
#